data_AF-D0QTM0-F1
#
_entry.id   AF-D0QTM0-F1
#
_cell.length_a   1.000
_cell.length_b   1.000
_cell.length_c   1.000
_cell.angle_alpha   90.00
_cell.angle_beta   90.00
_cell.angle_gamma   90.00
#
_symmetry.space_group_name_H-M   'P 1'
#
loop_
_entity.id
_entity.type
_entity.pdbx_description
1 polymer ?
#
loop_
_entity_poly.entity_id
_entity_poly.type
_entity_poly.pdbx_seq_one_letter_code
_entity_poly.pdbx_strand_id
1 'polypeptide(L)'
;KVGILGLLQSFADLAKLIVKYKVSLFQGRSWLSWSGVYLLVLLSSCYCVLFGLCESGFSCGYVSLWFLIVTSMTGYSFLMVGWGSYNKYALTSCLRSAFSSVSFEACFMCVVILCALVCGGYSLRGLMAENWLTALVLLPCYGLWLVGILCECNRTPL
;
A
#
# COMPACT_ATOMS: atom_id res chain seq x y z
N LYS A 1 -25.73 3.11 -21.98
CA LYS A 1 -24.40 2.56 -21.64
C LYS A 1 -23.44 3.73 -21.49
N VAL A 2 -22.66 3.78 -20.42
CA VAL A 2 -21.89 4.96 -20.01
C VAL A 2 -20.73 5.17 -21.01
N GLY A 3 -20.86 6.16 -21.92
CA GLY A 3 -19.83 6.57 -22.86
C GLY A 3 -19.43 5.56 -23.97
N ILE A 4 -18.49 5.98 -24.82
CA ILE A 4 -17.81 5.13 -25.79
C ILE A 4 -16.85 4.20 -25.00
N LEU A 5 -17.05 2.89 -25.10
CA LEU A 5 -16.23 1.84 -24.47
C LEU A 5 -16.11 1.88 -22.93
N GLY A 6 -16.97 2.61 -22.21
CA GLY A 6 -16.95 2.64 -20.74
C GLY A 6 -15.89 3.56 -20.12
N LEU A 7 -15.17 4.37 -20.91
CA LEU A 7 -14.18 5.33 -20.39
C LEU A 7 -14.75 6.32 -19.36
N LEU A 8 -16.03 6.69 -19.52
CA LEU A 8 -16.71 7.63 -18.64
C LEU A 8 -17.25 6.98 -17.35
N GLN A 9 -17.04 5.68 -17.14
CA GLN A 9 -17.57 4.95 -15.98
C GLN A 9 -16.99 5.49 -14.65
N SER A 10 -15.68 5.71 -14.56
CA SER A 10 -15.03 6.23 -13.34
C SER A 10 -15.56 7.60 -12.92
N PHE A 11 -15.76 8.50 -13.90
CA PHE A 11 -16.37 9.81 -13.66
C PHE A 11 -17.83 9.71 -13.23
N ALA A 12 -18.60 8.78 -13.81
CA ALA A 12 -19.99 8.55 -13.43
C ALA A 12 -20.12 8.03 -11.98
N ASP A 13 -19.26 7.11 -11.57
CA ASP A 13 -19.23 6.61 -10.18
C ASP A 13 -18.81 7.69 -9.18
N LEU A 14 -17.84 8.56 -9.55
CA LEU A 14 -17.46 9.71 -8.73
C LEU A 14 -18.59 10.73 -8.60
N ALA A 15 -19.24 11.10 -9.71
CA ALA A 15 -20.39 12.01 -9.70
C ALA A 15 -21.54 11.43 -8.86
N LYS A 16 -21.80 10.12 -8.96
CA LYS A 16 -22.78 9.42 -8.13
C LYS A 16 -22.46 9.51 -6.64
N LEU A 17 -21.19 9.38 -6.24
CA LEU A 17 -20.78 9.52 -4.84
C LEU A 17 -20.90 10.96 -4.32
N ILE A 18 -20.72 11.96 -5.18
CA ILE A 18 -20.87 13.39 -4.82
C ILE A 18 -22.35 13.75 -4.64
N VAL A 19 -23.21 13.31 -5.55
CA VAL A 19 -24.66 13.62 -5.52
C VAL A 19 -25.39 12.84 -4.42
N LYS A 20 -24.88 11.66 -4.04
CA LYS A 20 -25.49 10.86 -2.97
C LYS A 20 -25.44 11.60 -1.64
N TYR A 21 -26.61 12.03 -1.17
CA TYR A 21 -26.76 12.73 0.10
C TYR A 21 -26.18 11.89 1.24
N LYS A 22 -25.21 12.45 1.95
CA LYS A 22 -24.63 11.80 3.14
C LYS A 22 -25.56 12.05 4.32
N VAL A 23 -26.32 11.04 4.72
CA VAL A 23 -26.95 11.01 6.06
C VAL A 23 -25.82 10.85 7.07
N SER A 24 -25.26 11.97 7.54
CA SER A 24 -24.16 12.02 8.51
C SER A 24 -24.54 11.56 9.91
N LEU A 25 -25.85 11.41 10.18
CA LEU A 25 -26.40 11.23 11.52
C LEU A 25 -26.45 9.78 12.02
N PHE A 26 -26.25 8.77 11.15
CA PHE A 26 -26.52 7.37 11.54
C PHE A 26 -25.30 6.61 12.11
N GLN A 27 -24.10 7.15 11.98
CA GLN A 27 -22.88 6.62 12.62
C GLN A 27 -22.02 7.79 13.07
N GLY A 28 -21.77 7.90 14.37
CA GLY A 28 -20.80 8.85 14.90
C GLY A 28 -19.44 8.54 14.30
N ARG A 29 -19.02 9.27 13.27
CA ARG A 29 -17.65 9.19 12.77
C ARG A 29 -16.79 10.03 13.69
N SER A 30 -15.90 9.40 14.43
CA SER A 30 -14.92 10.15 15.22
C SER A 30 -13.93 10.88 14.30
N TRP A 31 -13.30 11.91 14.85
CA TRP A 31 -12.15 12.58 14.23
C TRP A 31 -11.04 11.59 13.82
N LEU A 32 -10.90 10.50 14.58
CA LEU A 32 -9.95 9.41 14.34
C LEU A 32 -10.20 8.67 13.01
N SER A 33 -11.48 8.46 12.65
CA SER A 33 -11.83 7.82 11.38
C SER A 33 -11.46 8.71 10.20
N TRP A 34 -11.66 10.02 10.34
CA TRP A 34 -11.31 10.99 9.31
C TRP A 34 -9.79 11.11 9.12
N SER A 35 -9.04 11.16 10.21
CA SER A 35 -7.57 11.17 10.14
C SER A 35 -7.02 9.88 9.52
N GLY A 36 -7.61 8.72 9.83
CA GLY A 36 -7.23 7.45 9.21
C GLY A 36 -7.45 7.42 7.69
N VAL A 37 -8.58 7.94 7.21
CA VAL A 37 -8.86 8.04 5.76
C VAL A 37 -7.90 9.01 5.08
N TYR A 38 -7.62 10.16 5.71
CA TYR A 38 -6.64 11.12 5.18
C TYR A 38 -5.24 10.52 5.08
N LEU A 39 -4.81 9.76 6.10
CA LEU A 39 -3.54 9.05 6.08
C LEU A 39 -3.47 8.03 4.94
N LEU A 40 -4.52 7.24 4.69
CA LEU A 40 -4.54 6.29 3.56
C LEU A 40 -4.35 6.98 2.20
N VAL A 41 -4.96 8.16 2.01
CA VAL A 41 -4.79 8.95 0.78
C VAL A 41 -3.37 9.54 0.70
N LEU A 42 -2.83 10.00 1.81
CA LEU A 42 -1.45 10.50 1.88
C LEU A 42 -0.45 9.38 1.54
N LEU A 43 -0.63 8.19 2.11
CA LEU A 43 0.19 7.00 1.84
C LEU A 43 0.17 6.62 0.36
N SER A 44 -1.00 6.61 -0.28
CA SER A 44 -1.10 6.30 -1.72
C SER A 44 -0.35 7.34 -2.57
N SER A 45 -0.42 8.62 -2.19
CA SER A 45 0.36 9.67 -2.86
C SER A 45 1.88 9.51 -2.63
N CYS A 46 2.31 9.09 -1.43
CA CYS A 46 3.71 8.82 -1.13
C CYS A 46 4.27 7.69 -2.01
N TYR A 47 3.52 6.61 -2.25
CA TYR A 47 3.94 5.56 -3.18
C TYR A 47 4.16 6.10 -4.61
N CYS A 48 3.26 6.94 -5.11
CA CYS A 48 3.42 7.58 -6.43
C CYS A 48 4.67 8.46 -6.49
N VAL A 49 4.95 9.23 -5.43
CA VAL A 49 6.15 10.08 -5.35
C VAL A 49 7.41 9.22 -5.29
N LEU A 50 7.43 8.14 -4.49
CA LEU A 50 8.57 7.21 -4.44
C LEU A 50 8.86 6.61 -5.81
N PHE A 51 7.82 6.20 -6.55
CA PHE A 51 7.97 5.70 -7.91
C PHE A 51 8.52 6.76 -8.87
N GLY A 52 7.99 8.00 -8.82
CA GLY A 52 8.50 9.11 -9.64
C GLY A 52 9.95 9.49 -9.32
N LEU A 53 10.36 9.39 -8.05
CA LEU A 53 11.75 9.61 -7.62
C LEU A 53 12.70 8.53 -8.16
N CYS A 54 12.23 7.28 -8.30
CA CYS A 54 13.02 6.22 -8.91
C CYS A 54 13.31 6.51 -10.40
N GLU A 55 12.27 6.87 -11.15
CA GLU A 55 12.36 7.09 -12.59
C GLU A 55 13.13 8.38 -12.95
N SER A 56 13.03 9.41 -12.11
CA SER A 56 13.74 10.69 -12.33
C SER A 56 15.26 10.60 -12.11
N GLY A 57 15.80 9.43 -11.76
CA GLY A 57 17.23 9.21 -11.62
C GLY A 57 17.85 9.87 -10.39
N PHE A 58 17.04 10.45 -9.50
CA PHE A 58 17.49 10.85 -8.18
C PHE A 58 17.80 9.58 -7.38
N SER A 59 19.07 9.19 -7.38
CA SER A 59 19.54 8.00 -6.67
C SER A 59 19.49 8.23 -5.16
N CYS A 60 18.31 8.07 -4.55
CA CYS A 60 18.24 7.83 -3.13
C CYS A 60 18.85 6.43 -2.90
N GLY A 61 20.03 6.37 -2.29
CA GLY A 61 20.69 5.10 -1.95
C GLY A 61 19.87 4.21 -1.00
N TYR A 62 18.75 4.72 -0.47
CA TYR A 62 17.91 4.13 0.56
C TYR A 62 16.44 4.00 0.14
N VAL A 63 16.11 4.01 -1.16
CA VAL A 63 14.71 3.93 -1.62
C VAL A 63 13.97 2.71 -1.06
N SER A 64 14.61 1.54 -0.98
CA SER A 64 13.96 0.33 -0.43
C SER A 64 13.62 0.47 1.06
N LEU A 65 14.41 1.22 1.83
CA LEU A 65 14.11 1.54 3.22
C LEU A 65 12.95 2.54 3.34
N TRP A 66 12.91 3.55 2.45
CA TRP A 66 11.76 4.47 2.38
C TRP A 66 10.47 3.74 2.06
N PHE A 67 10.49 2.76 1.16
CA PHE A 67 9.34 1.92 0.88
C PHE A 67 8.83 1.21 2.14
N LEU A 68 9.73 0.62 2.95
CA LEU A 68 9.38 -0.06 4.19
C LEU A 68 8.74 0.87 5.24
N ILE A 69 9.22 2.12 5.32
CA ILE A 69 8.63 3.14 6.20
C ILE A 69 7.21 3.49 5.77
N VAL A 70 6.94 3.57 4.46
CA VAL A 70 5.59 3.85 3.96
C VAL A 70 4.67 2.66 4.19
N THR A 71 5.13 1.42 3.98
CA THR A 71 4.32 0.21 4.24
C THR A 71 3.98 0.06 5.72
N SER A 72 4.90 0.34 6.65
CA SER A 72 4.61 0.20 8.09
C SER A 72 3.51 1.18 8.58
N MET A 73 3.39 2.33 7.93
CA MET A 73 2.38 3.34 8.24
C MET A 73 0.96 2.97 7.75
N THR A 74 0.80 1.99 6.85
CA THR A 74 -0.50 1.54 6.36
C THR A 74 -1.31 0.83 7.45
N GLY A 75 -0.68 -0.01 8.25
CA GLY A 75 -1.31 -0.75 9.36
C GLY A 75 -1.95 0.18 10.40
N TYR A 76 -1.24 1.26 10.77
CA TYR A 76 -1.78 2.28 11.68
C TYR A 76 -3.01 2.98 11.11
N SER A 77 -3.02 3.23 9.81
CA SER A 77 -4.15 3.89 9.14
C SER A 77 -5.40 3.02 9.18
N PHE A 78 -5.28 1.70 8.98
CA PHE A 78 -6.39 0.76 9.12
C PHE A 78 -6.97 0.73 10.54
N LEU A 79 -6.09 0.74 11.57
CA LEU A 79 -6.51 0.78 12.97
C LEU A 79 -7.31 2.06 13.29
N MET A 80 -6.84 3.22 12.83
CA MET A 80 -7.53 4.50 13.07
C MET A 80 -8.93 4.53 12.43
N VAL A 81 -9.07 4.03 11.19
CA VAL A 81 -10.36 4.01 10.49
C VAL A 81 -11.38 3.12 11.23
N GLY A 82 -10.96 1.93 11.65
CA GLY A 82 -11.86 0.98 12.29
C GLY A 82 -12.22 1.37 13.73
N TRP A 83 -11.26 1.87 14.51
CA TRP A 83 -11.54 2.33 15.88
C TRP A 83 -12.49 3.52 15.90
N GLY A 84 -12.40 4.41 14.91
CA GLY A 84 -13.27 5.59 14.83
C GLY A 84 -14.73 5.34 14.40
N SER A 85 -15.08 4.09 14.07
CA SER A 85 -16.44 3.72 13.61
C SER A 85 -17.38 3.27 14.74
N TYR A 86 -16.91 3.22 15.99
CA TYR A 86 -17.66 2.86 17.21
C TYR A 86 -18.61 1.64 17.08
N ASN A 87 -18.24 0.63 16.28
CA ASN A 87 -19.00 -0.60 16.13
C ASN A 87 -18.08 -1.81 16.40
N LYS A 88 -18.54 -2.76 17.21
CA LYS A 88 -17.78 -3.97 17.56
C LYS A 88 -17.34 -4.76 16.32
N TYR A 89 -18.20 -4.86 15.30
CA TYR A 89 -17.88 -5.58 14.05
C TYR A 89 -16.84 -4.86 13.18
N ALA A 90 -16.88 -3.52 13.15
CA ALA A 90 -15.89 -2.72 12.43
C ALA A 90 -14.52 -2.80 13.13
N LEU A 91 -14.51 -2.82 14.46
CA LEU A 91 -13.29 -2.94 15.25
C LEU A 91 -12.62 -4.32 15.08
N THR A 92 -13.39 -5.42 15.13
CA THR A 92 -12.80 -6.76 14.97
C THR A 92 -12.26 -7.01 13.57
N SER A 93 -12.93 -6.47 12.53
CA SER A 93 -12.45 -6.55 11.15
C SER A 93 -11.19 -5.71 10.91
N CYS A 94 -11.11 -4.48 11.45
CA CYS A 94 -9.91 -3.66 11.30
C CYS A 94 -8.69 -4.23 12.04
N LEU A 95 -8.91 -4.86 13.20
CA LEU A 95 -7.84 -5.54 13.92
C LEU A 95 -7.27 -6.69 13.10
N ARG A 96 -8.13 -7.51 12.46
CA ARG A 96 -7.67 -8.60 11.57
C ARG A 96 -6.85 -8.08 10.40
N SER A 97 -7.30 -7.01 9.72
CA SER A 97 -6.54 -6.44 8.60
C SER A 97 -5.21 -5.82 9.07
N ALA A 98 -5.18 -5.20 10.24
CA ALA A 98 -3.94 -4.65 10.80
C ALA A 98 -2.92 -5.75 11.14
N PHE A 99 -3.34 -6.83 11.80
CA PHE A 99 -2.45 -7.97 12.07
C PHE A 99 -1.89 -8.60 10.80
N SER A 100 -2.72 -8.71 9.75
CA SER A 100 -2.28 -9.14 8.43
C SER A 100 -1.19 -8.21 7.88
N SER A 101 -1.43 -6.89 7.87
CA SER A 101 -0.46 -5.91 7.36
C SER A 101 0.90 -5.97 8.05
N VAL A 102 0.92 -6.11 9.38
CA VAL A 102 2.17 -6.22 10.17
C VAL A 102 2.93 -7.51 9.86
N SER A 103 2.20 -8.60 9.60
CA SER A 103 2.82 -9.88 9.25
C SER A 103 3.49 -9.81 7.86
N PHE A 104 2.84 -9.16 6.89
CA PHE A 104 3.42 -8.95 5.55
C PHE A 104 4.55 -7.92 5.53
N GLU A 105 4.53 -6.92 6.43
CA GLU A 105 5.66 -6.01 6.63
C GLU A 105 6.94 -6.78 6.98
N ALA A 106 6.86 -7.74 7.90
CA ALA A 106 8.00 -8.59 8.25
C ALA A 106 8.49 -9.42 7.03
N CYS A 107 7.57 -9.89 6.18
CA CYS A 107 7.93 -10.55 4.93
C CYS A 107 8.68 -9.62 3.97
N PHE A 108 8.22 -8.38 3.79
CA PHE A 108 8.90 -7.39 2.94
C PHE A 108 10.29 -7.03 3.48
N MET A 109 10.43 -6.89 4.80
CA MET A 109 11.73 -6.67 5.44
C MET A 109 12.72 -7.78 5.08
N CYS A 110 12.31 -9.04 5.18
CA CYS A 110 13.14 -10.18 4.79
C CYS A 110 13.56 -10.12 3.31
N VAL A 111 12.63 -9.78 2.40
CA VAL A 111 12.93 -9.67 0.97
C VAL A 111 13.91 -8.53 0.69
N VAL A 112 13.73 -7.36 1.30
CA VAL A 112 14.63 -6.22 1.14
C VAL A 112 16.04 -6.54 1.65
N ILE A 113 16.17 -7.24 2.78
CA ILE A 113 17.47 -7.66 3.31
C ILE A 113 18.16 -8.64 2.36
N LEU A 114 17.44 -9.63 1.83
CA LEU A 114 17.98 -10.58 0.85
C LEU A 114 18.48 -9.85 -0.42
N CYS A 115 17.70 -8.91 -0.94
CA CYS A 115 18.11 -8.08 -2.07
C CYS A 115 19.35 -7.23 -1.76
N ALA A 116 19.43 -6.65 -0.57
CA ALA A 116 20.55 -5.83 -0.14
C ALA A 116 21.85 -6.63 0.01
N LEU A 117 21.77 -7.88 0.51
CA LEU A 117 22.93 -8.78 0.63
C LEU A 117 23.53 -9.12 -0.74
N VAL A 118 22.69 -9.34 -1.76
CA VAL A 118 23.16 -9.67 -3.11
C VAL A 118 23.73 -8.43 -3.83
N CYS A 119 23.12 -7.25 -3.64
CA CYS A 119 23.53 -6.03 -4.34
C CYS A 119 24.60 -5.21 -3.60
N GLY A 120 24.89 -5.52 -2.33
CA GLY A 120 25.82 -4.76 -1.48
C GLY A 120 25.30 -3.37 -1.07
N GLY A 121 24.00 -3.10 -1.23
CA GLY A 121 23.39 -1.81 -0.89
C GLY A 121 21.87 -1.77 -1.09
N TYR A 122 21.26 -0.70 -0.61
CA TYR A 122 19.79 -0.47 -0.62
C TYR A 122 19.31 0.34 -1.84
N SER A 123 20.19 0.57 -2.81
CA SER A 123 19.85 1.31 -4.02
C SER A 123 19.18 0.41 -5.06
N LEU A 124 18.12 0.90 -5.70
CA LEU A 124 17.46 0.19 -6.81
C LEU A 124 18.38 0.02 -8.03
N ARG A 125 19.36 0.91 -8.19
CA ARG A 125 20.34 0.81 -9.28
C ARG A 125 21.27 -0.40 -9.14
N GLY A 126 21.54 -0.83 -7.90
CA GLY A 126 22.31 -2.05 -7.63
C GLY A 126 21.59 -3.33 -8.07
N LEU A 127 20.24 -3.34 -8.04
CA LEU A 127 19.42 -4.46 -8.53
C LEU A 127 19.45 -4.59 -10.05
N MET A 128 19.71 -3.49 -10.76
CA MET A 128 19.87 -3.45 -12.23
C MET A 128 21.28 -3.87 -12.68
N ALA A 129 22.17 -4.27 -11.76
CA ALA A 129 23.47 -4.81 -12.13
C ALA A 129 23.30 -6.20 -12.77
N GLU A 130 23.77 -6.32 -14.01
CA GLU A 130 23.74 -7.51 -14.87
C GLU A 130 24.66 -8.62 -14.34
N ASN A 131 24.30 -9.23 -13.21
CA ASN A 131 24.97 -10.41 -12.66
C ASN A 131 24.05 -11.63 -12.80
N TRP A 132 24.57 -12.77 -13.23
CA TRP A 132 23.74 -13.98 -13.36
C TRP A 132 23.14 -14.44 -12.02
N LEU A 133 23.90 -14.22 -10.93
CA LEU A 133 23.45 -14.46 -9.55
C LEU A 133 22.31 -13.55 -9.11
N THR A 134 22.29 -12.27 -9.52
CA THR A 134 21.18 -11.36 -9.18
C THR A 134 19.90 -11.81 -9.87
N ALA A 135 19.97 -12.19 -11.15
CA ALA A 135 18.81 -12.68 -11.89
C ALA A 135 18.16 -13.94 -11.28
N LEU A 136 18.98 -14.90 -10.81
CA LEU A 136 18.47 -16.13 -10.19
C LEU A 136 17.78 -15.88 -8.84
N VAL A 137 18.30 -14.96 -8.03
CA VAL A 137 17.70 -14.59 -6.73
C VAL A 137 16.50 -13.66 -6.91
N LEU A 138 16.50 -12.79 -7.92
CA LEU A 138 15.42 -11.84 -8.15
C LEU A 138 14.09 -12.53 -8.49
N LEU A 139 14.12 -13.65 -9.20
CA LEU A 139 12.91 -14.38 -9.62
C LEU A 139 12.05 -14.88 -8.44
N PRO A 140 12.58 -15.64 -7.46
CA PRO A 140 11.81 -16.04 -6.27
C PRO A 140 11.47 -14.85 -5.36
N CYS A 141 12.36 -13.87 -5.23
CA CYS A 141 12.09 -12.66 -4.46
C CYS A 141 10.91 -11.86 -5.05
N TYR A 142 10.83 -11.76 -6.38
CA TYR A 142 9.72 -11.11 -7.06
C TYR A 142 8.40 -11.86 -6.84
N GLY A 143 8.41 -13.20 -6.87
CA GLY A 143 7.23 -14.02 -6.56
C GLY A 143 6.70 -13.78 -5.14
N LEU A 144 7.60 -13.81 -4.14
CA LEU A 144 7.24 -13.52 -2.75
C LEU A 144 6.75 -12.08 -2.56
N TRP A 145 7.40 -11.13 -3.22
CA TRP A 145 6.99 -9.73 -3.20
C TRP A 145 5.59 -9.53 -3.79
N LEU A 146 5.30 -10.15 -4.94
CA LEU A 146 3.97 -10.08 -5.56
C LEU A 146 2.89 -10.61 -4.62
N VAL A 147 3.09 -11.82 -4.07
CA VAL A 147 2.14 -12.38 -3.11
C VAL A 147 1.97 -11.45 -1.91
N GLY A 148 3.06 -10.88 -1.38
CA GLY A 148 3.04 -9.88 -0.32
C GLY A 148 2.15 -8.67 -0.64
N ILE A 149 2.31 -8.06 -1.81
CA ILE A 149 1.51 -6.88 -2.21
C ILE A 149 0.03 -7.24 -2.34
N LEU A 150 -0.28 -8.38 -2.96
CA LEU A 150 -1.68 -8.80 -3.14
C LEU A 150 -2.36 -8.98 -1.77
N CYS A 151 -1.67 -9.61 -0.83
CA CYS A 151 -2.14 -9.79 0.53
C CYS A 151 -2.31 -8.48 1.28
N GLU A 152 -1.33 -7.56 1.21
CA GLU A 152 -1.41 -6.27 1.90
C GLU A 152 -2.59 -5.42 1.39
N CYS A 153 -2.85 -5.47 0.07
CA CYS A 153 -3.96 -4.76 -0.55
C CYS A 153 -5.34 -5.40 -0.31
N ASN A 154 -5.41 -6.52 0.43
CA ASN A 154 -6.63 -7.33 0.60
C ASN A 154 -7.34 -7.60 -0.73
N ARG A 155 -6.59 -7.82 -1.81
CA ARG A 155 -7.14 -8.16 -3.14
C ARG A 155 -7.11 -9.66 -3.36
N THR A 156 -8.13 -10.17 -4.04
CA THR A 156 -8.24 -11.58 -4.44
C THR A 156 -6.98 -12.01 -5.21
N PRO A 157 -6.47 -13.24 -4.99
CA PRO A 157 -7.24 -14.47 -4.81
C PRO A 157 -7.49 -14.95 -3.37
N LEU A 158 -7.17 -14.16 -2.34
CA LEU A 158 -7.38 -14.55 -0.93
C LEU A 158 -8.75 -14.13 -0.37
#